data_AF-A0A221NHR2-F1
#
_entry.id   AF-A0A221NHR2-F1
#
_cell.length_a   1.000
_cell.length_b   1.000
_cell.length_c   1.000
_cell.angle_alpha   90.00
_cell.angle_beta   90.00
_cell.angle_gamma   90.00
#
_symmetry.space_group_name_H-M   'P 1'
#
loop_
_entity.id
_entity.type
_entity.pdbx_description
1 polymer ?
#
loop_
_entity_poly.entity_id
_entity_poly.type
_entity_poly.pdbx_seq_one_letter_code
_entity_poly.pdbx_strand_id
1 'polypeptide(L)'
;MRLHQRSEQEYADRGVWTLYIAYGMLNWMDPADSKSISSPLLWVPVRLTRDGQNYRIDRTEGEPTLNTALALKLSRDFGVRLPELDDEDLTAASVFGAVRSAVAKEPNWTVDERVVLSIFSFHKEAMYRDLEENESRITSRGLIQLLAVGPESPSSSKFPFDPVRDEDLDGTLAPEKLHSILDADGSQRKCILAARDGHSFIMDGPPGTGKSQTIANMIAELMAVGKTVLFVSEKAAALDVVRDRLAQRQMEPFLLELHSHKATRKHVVQTLHAELTRRPMARSTFSDTDRSQLIKSRTRLSDYAEAMNEIRRPLGRSLHEVLGRLSQLADHDDHPAGSPDILSSLTADVLAEIKMTASSLAQVWRPAEKGEYFPWTGLDGAGLSQDRIKELERVLQALSVQAERVSRTSNLVDSQLPFWTVDMDINGVRSRSAVVKLLTDKRSIPHSWYVCDLASILKTLDSVEEREKQLDGLESEVNNQSNKRWVADDRKLISPLNALLSSDPKVYSSVLADCSLKQMQELHETVEKVARALHDLAGRAGELGKLFNLNQSSLTLNKCRALAALAELSQQGSLPEADWINASIQEWNSMW
;
A
#
# COMPACT_ATOMS: atom_id res chain seq x y z
N MET A 1 -16.93 -20.53 -51.71
CA MET A 1 -16.13 -19.96 -50.61
C MET A 1 -16.94 -19.69 -49.34
N ARG A 2 -17.94 -18.77 -49.34
CA ARG A 2 -18.77 -18.49 -48.14
C ARG A 2 -19.52 -19.71 -47.59
N LEU A 3 -20.09 -20.54 -48.46
CA LEU A 3 -20.85 -21.74 -48.04
C LEU A 3 -19.94 -22.78 -47.36
N HIS A 4 -18.74 -23.01 -47.89
CA HIS A 4 -17.73 -23.90 -47.29
C HIS A 4 -17.31 -23.40 -45.90
N GLN A 5 -16.94 -22.12 -45.77
CA GLN A 5 -16.55 -21.54 -44.49
C GLN A 5 -17.68 -21.65 -43.45
N ARG A 6 -18.92 -21.33 -43.85
CA ARG A 6 -20.08 -21.40 -42.96
C ARG A 6 -20.41 -22.85 -42.56
N SER A 7 -20.28 -23.81 -43.48
CA SER A 7 -20.49 -25.23 -43.18
C SER A 7 -19.47 -25.77 -42.18
N GLU A 8 -18.19 -25.44 -42.35
CA GLU A 8 -17.12 -25.86 -41.43
C GLU A 8 -17.28 -25.20 -40.06
N GLN A 9 -17.73 -23.93 -40.02
CA GLN A 9 -18.02 -23.23 -38.76
C GLN A 9 -19.20 -23.87 -38.01
N GLU A 10 -20.33 -24.11 -38.67
CA GLU A 10 -21.48 -24.79 -38.06
C GLU A 10 -21.13 -26.18 -37.55
N TYR A 11 -20.27 -26.90 -38.27
CA TYR A 11 -19.75 -28.20 -37.82
C TYR A 11 -18.86 -28.05 -36.58
N ALA A 12 -17.95 -27.08 -36.54
CA ALA A 12 -17.11 -26.85 -35.38
C ALA A 12 -17.92 -26.45 -34.13
N ASP A 13 -19.00 -25.67 -34.33
CA ASP A 13 -19.87 -25.21 -33.25
C ASP A 13 -20.76 -26.34 -32.71
N ARG A 14 -21.32 -27.18 -33.59
CA ARG A 14 -22.42 -28.11 -33.25
C ARG A 14 -22.07 -29.60 -33.40
N GLY A 15 -20.97 -29.93 -34.05
CA GLY A 15 -20.52 -31.31 -34.32
C GLY A 15 -21.33 -32.07 -35.37
N VAL A 16 -22.25 -31.42 -36.10
CA VAL A 16 -23.13 -32.05 -37.10
C VAL A 16 -22.98 -31.34 -38.45
N TRP A 17 -22.89 -32.10 -39.55
CA TRP A 17 -22.93 -31.49 -40.89
C TRP A 17 -24.31 -30.90 -41.17
N THR A 18 -24.32 -29.61 -41.50
CA THR A 18 -25.54 -28.86 -41.80
C THR A 18 -25.67 -28.53 -43.29
N LEU A 19 -24.71 -28.95 -44.12
CA LEU A 19 -24.73 -28.74 -45.56
C LEU A 19 -25.43 -29.93 -46.24
N TYR A 20 -26.46 -29.63 -47.02
CA TYR A 20 -27.21 -30.64 -47.76
C TYR A 20 -27.41 -30.24 -49.21
N ILE A 21 -27.46 -31.24 -50.07
CA ILE A 21 -28.15 -31.14 -51.36
C ILE A 21 -29.62 -31.46 -51.10
N ALA A 22 -30.47 -30.47 -51.29
CA ALA A 22 -31.91 -30.62 -51.30
C ALA A 22 -32.40 -30.96 -52.71
N TYR A 23 -33.03 -32.12 -52.86
CA TYR A 23 -33.71 -32.56 -54.06
C TYR A 23 -35.19 -32.25 -53.96
N GLY A 24 -35.67 -31.47 -54.93
CA GLY A 24 -37.08 -31.10 -55.06
C GLY A 24 -37.53 -30.06 -54.05
N MET A 25 -38.49 -29.24 -54.46
CA MET A 25 -39.08 -28.18 -53.68
C MET A 25 -40.60 -28.26 -53.78
N LEU A 26 -41.28 -28.22 -52.64
CA LEU A 26 -42.71 -27.91 -52.59
C LEU A 26 -42.87 -26.40 -52.55
N ASN A 27 -43.53 -25.84 -53.55
CA ASN A 27 -44.04 -24.48 -53.49
C ASN A 27 -45.47 -24.54 -52.94
N TRP A 28 -45.67 -23.92 -51.80
CA TRP A 28 -46.93 -23.89 -51.07
C TRP A 28 -47.22 -22.47 -50.59
N MET A 29 -48.46 -22.22 -50.17
CA MET A 29 -48.89 -20.90 -49.70
C MET A 29 -49.14 -20.95 -48.21
N ASP A 30 -48.52 -20.06 -47.43
CA ASP A 30 -48.79 -19.97 -46.00
C ASP A 30 -50.14 -19.27 -45.76
N PRO A 31 -51.07 -19.87 -44.99
CA PRO A 31 -52.39 -19.30 -44.74
C PRO A 31 -52.33 -18.02 -43.91
N ALA A 32 -51.26 -17.81 -43.14
CA ALA A 32 -51.13 -16.64 -42.27
C ALA A 32 -50.89 -15.34 -43.04
N ASP A 33 -50.12 -15.39 -44.13
CA ASP A 33 -49.72 -14.19 -44.88
C ASP A 33 -49.84 -14.32 -46.41
N SER A 34 -50.39 -15.43 -46.91
CA SER A 34 -50.56 -15.72 -48.34
C SER A 34 -49.27 -15.55 -49.15
N LYS A 35 -48.10 -15.76 -48.52
CA LYS A 35 -46.83 -15.78 -49.24
C LYS A 35 -46.57 -17.16 -49.83
N SER A 36 -46.01 -17.16 -51.03
CA SER A 36 -45.47 -18.37 -51.64
C SER A 36 -44.16 -18.73 -50.95
N ILE A 37 -44.12 -19.93 -50.37
CA ILE A 37 -42.96 -20.51 -49.69
C ILE A 37 -42.48 -21.71 -50.49
N SER A 38 -41.17 -21.82 -50.66
CA SER A 38 -40.53 -22.95 -51.34
C SER A 38 -39.74 -23.75 -50.31
N SER A 39 -40.18 -24.97 -50.02
CA SER A 39 -39.58 -25.85 -49.00
C SER A 39 -38.97 -27.10 -49.63
N PRO A 40 -37.72 -27.46 -49.28
CA PRO A 40 -37.06 -28.64 -49.84
C PRO A 40 -37.75 -29.93 -49.39
N LEU A 41 -37.67 -30.99 -50.21
CA LEU A 41 -38.33 -32.27 -49.94
C LEU A 41 -37.37 -33.33 -49.37
N LEU A 42 -36.33 -33.66 -50.13
CA LEU A 42 -35.36 -34.69 -49.78
C LEU A 42 -34.00 -34.06 -49.54
N TRP A 43 -33.38 -34.35 -48.41
CA TRP A 43 -32.05 -33.86 -48.06
C TRP A 43 -31.02 -34.97 -48.14
N VAL A 44 -29.90 -34.69 -48.82
CA VAL A 44 -28.74 -35.57 -48.86
C VAL A 44 -27.56 -34.83 -48.23
N PRO A 45 -27.02 -35.30 -47.11
CA PRO A 45 -25.94 -34.61 -46.41
C PRO A 45 -24.63 -34.71 -47.20
N VAL A 46 -24.00 -33.56 -47.44
CA VAL A 46 -22.77 -33.47 -48.24
C VAL A 46 -21.73 -32.59 -47.56
N ARG A 47 -20.46 -32.79 -47.94
CA ARG A 47 -19.34 -31.95 -47.53
C ARG A 47 -18.72 -31.29 -48.75
N LEU A 48 -18.32 -30.03 -48.59
CA LEU A 48 -17.44 -29.36 -49.54
C LEU A 48 -15.99 -29.58 -49.12
N THR A 49 -15.18 -30.16 -49.99
CA THR A 49 -13.72 -30.27 -49.81
C THR A 49 -13.03 -29.36 -50.81
N ARG A 50 -11.89 -28.77 -50.41
CA ARG A 50 -11.10 -27.90 -51.27
C ARG A 50 -9.98 -28.70 -51.91
N ASP A 51 -9.91 -28.67 -53.24
CA ASP A 51 -8.86 -29.30 -54.04
C ASP A 51 -8.15 -28.23 -54.87
N GLY A 52 -7.08 -27.66 -54.30
CA GLY A 52 -6.39 -26.49 -54.85
C GLY A 52 -7.30 -25.23 -54.92
N GLN A 53 -7.64 -24.82 -56.15
CA GLN A 53 -8.57 -23.71 -56.40
C GLN A 53 -10.02 -24.16 -56.59
N ASN A 54 -10.27 -25.47 -56.79
CA ASN A 54 -11.59 -26.01 -57.03
C ASN A 54 -12.23 -26.52 -55.72
N TYR A 55 -13.55 -26.64 -55.74
CA TYR A 55 -14.32 -27.28 -54.67
C TYR A 55 -14.91 -28.58 -55.20
N ARG A 56 -14.80 -29.66 -54.42
CA ARG A 56 -15.46 -30.94 -54.68
C ARG A 56 -16.56 -31.14 -53.66
N ILE A 57 -17.67 -31.74 -54.09
CA ILE A 57 -18.77 -32.14 -53.21
C ILE A 57 -18.64 -33.64 -52.99
N ASP A 58 -18.45 -34.04 -51.75
CA ASP A 58 -18.37 -35.43 -51.34
C ASP A 58 -19.64 -35.76 -50.54
N ARG A 59 -20.25 -36.92 -50.82
CA ARG A 59 -21.36 -37.42 -50.00
C ARG A 59 -20.81 -37.75 -48.61
N THR A 60 -21.52 -37.35 -47.57
CA THR A 60 -21.18 -37.78 -46.21
C THR A 60 -21.73 -39.18 -45.94
N GLU A 61 -21.37 -39.77 -44.81
CA GLU A 61 -21.92 -41.06 -44.37
C GLU A 61 -23.36 -40.96 -43.84
N GLY A 62 -23.96 -39.76 -43.83
CA GLY A 62 -25.35 -39.57 -43.42
C GLY A 62 -26.34 -40.09 -44.47
N GLU A 63 -27.45 -40.64 -43.99
CA GLU A 63 -28.53 -41.14 -44.83
C GLU A 63 -29.37 -39.98 -45.39
N PRO A 64 -29.97 -40.13 -46.59
CA PRO A 64 -30.93 -39.17 -47.10
C PRO A 64 -32.16 -39.10 -46.18
N THR A 65 -32.62 -37.90 -45.86
CA THR A 65 -33.76 -37.71 -44.96
C THR A 65 -34.81 -36.82 -45.62
N LEU A 66 -36.09 -37.12 -45.39
CA LEU A 66 -37.19 -36.23 -45.78
C LEU A 66 -37.24 -35.01 -44.87
N ASN A 67 -37.72 -33.88 -45.40
CA ASN A 67 -37.94 -32.67 -44.63
C ASN A 67 -39.08 -32.85 -43.62
N THR A 68 -38.71 -33.23 -42.41
CA THR A 68 -39.65 -33.58 -41.35
C THR A 68 -40.38 -32.34 -40.81
N ALA A 69 -39.71 -31.20 -40.71
CA ALA A 69 -40.32 -29.91 -40.36
C ALA A 69 -41.45 -29.53 -41.33
N LEU A 70 -41.26 -29.76 -42.63
CA LEU A 70 -42.31 -29.59 -43.62
C LEU A 70 -43.45 -30.58 -43.38
N ALA A 71 -43.16 -31.86 -43.16
CA ALA A 71 -44.19 -32.87 -42.86
C ALA A 71 -45.04 -32.48 -41.64
N LEU A 72 -44.41 -31.99 -40.57
CA LEU A 72 -45.11 -31.50 -39.37
C LEU A 72 -45.97 -30.27 -39.67
N LYS A 73 -45.44 -29.28 -40.38
CA LYS A 73 -46.17 -28.06 -40.78
C LYS A 73 -47.40 -28.41 -41.63
N LEU A 74 -47.24 -29.30 -42.61
CA LEU A 74 -48.31 -29.78 -43.46
C LEU A 74 -49.38 -30.55 -42.68
N SER A 75 -48.97 -31.42 -41.76
CA SER A 75 -49.90 -32.20 -40.95
C SER A 75 -50.66 -31.35 -39.93
N ARG A 76 -50.00 -30.39 -39.28
CA ARG A 76 -50.61 -29.55 -38.23
C ARG A 76 -51.54 -28.49 -38.82
N ASP A 77 -51.10 -27.81 -39.87
CA ASP A 77 -51.80 -26.60 -40.34
C ASP A 77 -52.76 -26.88 -41.51
N PHE A 78 -52.48 -27.91 -42.31
CA PHE A 78 -53.23 -28.23 -43.53
C PHE A 78 -53.86 -29.62 -43.50
N GLY A 79 -53.60 -30.43 -42.47
CA GLY A 79 -54.07 -31.82 -42.40
C GLY A 79 -53.51 -32.74 -43.49
N VAL A 80 -52.48 -32.30 -44.22
CA VAL A 80 -51.82 -33.07 -45.27
C VAL A 80 -50.75 -33.95 -44.64
N ARG A 81 -50.90 -35.27 -44.75
CA ARG A 81 -49.87 -36.21 -44.32
C ARG A 81 -48.98 -36.56 -45.51
N LEU A 82 -47.70 -36.25 -45.38
CA LEU A 82 -46.70 -36.77 -46.30
C LEU A 82 -46.52 -38.27 -46.07
N PRO A 83 -46.31 -39.06 -47.13
CA PRO A 83 -46.12 -40.50 -47.00
C PRO A 83 -44.79 -40.82 -46.32
N GLU A 84 -44.82 -41.81 -45.43
CA GLU A 84 -43.61 -42.45 -44.90
C GLU A 84 -43.07 -43.37 -46.01
N LEU A 85 -41.85 -43.10 -46.46
CA LEU A 85 -41.17 -43.88 -47.49
C LEU A 85 -40.11 -44.72 -46.79
N ASP A 86 -40.06 -46.01 -47.13
CA ASP A 86 -39.06 -46.94 -46.61
C ASP A 86 -37.67 -46.61 -47.19
N ASP A 87 -36.62 -46.82 -46.40
CA ASP A 87 -35.25 -46.40 -46.76
C ASP A 87 -34.72 -47.12 -48.01
N GLU A 88 -35.20 -48.35 -48.28
CA GLU A 88 -34.79 -49.16 -49.44
C GLU A 88 -35.36 -48.65 -50.78
N ASP A 89 -36.48 -47.92 -50.77
CA ASP A 89 -37.20 -47.42 -51.96
C ASP A 89 -37.06 -45.89 -52.16
N LEU A 90 -36.17 -45.26 -51.39
CA LEU A 90 -36.02 -43.80 -51.32
C LEU A 90 -35.27 -43.24 -52.55
N THR A 91 -36.01 -42.93 -53.61
CA THR A 91 -35.49 -42.22 -54.80
C THR A 91 -36.10 -40.83 -54.90
N ALA A 92 -35.38 -39.85 -55.48
CA ALA A 92 -35.92 -38.51 -55.67
C ALA A 92 -37.26 -38.53 -56.43
N ALA A 93 -37.38 -39.40 -57.44
CA ALA A 93 -38.60 -39.56 -58.22
C ALA A 93 -39.77 -40.13 -57.39
N SER A 94 -39.53 -41.15 -56.55
CA SER A 94 -40.58 -41.71 -55.68
C SER A 94 -41.06 -40.67 -54.67
N VAL A 95 -40.15 -39.88 -54.07
CA VAL A 95 -40.50 -38.76 -53.19
C VAL A 95 -41.36 -37.73 -53.90
N PHE A 96 -40.97 -37.28 -55.10
CA PHE A 96 -41.72 -36.24 -55.81
C PHE A 96 -43.12 -36.70 -56.21
N GLY A 97 -43.27 -37.94 -56.70
CA GLY A 97 -44.56 -38.51 -57.06
C GLY A 97 -45.49 -38.67 -55.84
N ALA A 98 -44.93 -39.12 -54.72
CA ALA A 98 -45.69 -39.33 -53.49
C ALA A 98 -46.15 -38.00 -52.89
N VAL A 99 -45.29 -36.97 -52.85
CA VAL A 99 -45.65 -35.62 -52.40
C VAL A 99 -46.67 -34.98 -53.33
N ARG A 100 -46.51 -35.06 -54.66
CA ARG A 100 -47.49 -34.54 -55.64
C ARG A 100 -48.88 -35.13 -55.41
N SER A 101 -48.95 -36.43 -55.10
CA SER A 101 -50.21 -37.12 -54.81
C SER A 101 -50.84 -36.63 -53.50
N ALA A 102 -50.02 -36.40 -52.47
CA ALA A 102 -50.50 -35.91 -51.17
C ALA A 102 -51.05 -34.49 -51.22
N VAL A 103 -50.44 -33.60 -52.03
CA VAL A 103 -50.84 -32.19 -52.15
C VAL A 103 -51.80 -31.89 -53.30
N ALA A 104 -52.24 -32.92 -54.06
CA ALA A 104 -53.03 -32.73 -55.27
C ALA A 104 -54.36 -31.99 -55.07
N LYS A 105 -54.89 -31.97 -53.84
CA LYS A 105 -56.14 -31.29 -53.47
C LYS A 105 -55.95 -29.80 -53.15
N GLU A 106 -54.71 -29.37 -52.93
CA GLU A 106 -54.40 -27.99 -52.56
C GLU A 106 -54.19 -27.12 -53.81
N PRO A 107 -55.00 -26.06 -54.00
CA PRO A 107 -54.86 -25.19 -55.15
C PRO A 107 -53.57 -24.37 -55.05
N ASN A 108 -52.88 -24.21 -56.18
CA ASN A 108 -51.63 -23.44 -56.32
C ASN A 108 -50.39 -24.06 -55.66
N TRP A 109 -50.44 -25.33 -55.25
CA TRP A 109 -49.27 -26.03 -54.74
C TRP A 109 -48.60 -26.81 -55.86
N THR A 110 -47.28 -26.67 -56.00
CA THR A 110 -46.51 -27.36 -57.04
C THR A 110 -45.26 -27.99 -56.48
N VAL A 111 -44.83 -29.10 -57.08
CA VAL A 111 -43.56 -29.76 -56.75
C VAL A 111 -42.59 -29.56 -57.90
N ASP A 112 -41.59 -28.70 -57.66
CA ASP A 112 -40.50 -28.43 -58.57
C ASP A 112 -39.34 -29.41 -58.33
N GLU A 113 -38.75 -29.94 -59.39
CA GLU A 113 -37.61 -30.87 -59.30
C GLU A 113 -36.26 -30.14 -59.20
N ARG A 114 -36.29 -28.92 -58.62
CA ARG A 114 -35.10 -28.09 -58.44
C ARG A 114 -34.17 -28.72 -57.41
N VAL A 115 -32.87 -28.70 -57.69
CA VAL A 115 -31.82 -29.12 -56.76
C VAL A 115 -31.12 -27.89 -56.18
N VAL A 116 -30.98 -27.84 -54.86
CA VAL A 116 -30.36 -26.70 -54.16
C VAL A 116 -29.29 -27.21 -53.20
N LEU A 117 -28.09 -26.64 -53.25
CA LEU A 117 -27.05 -26.84 -52.25
C LEU A 117 -27.11 -25.71 -51.23
N SER A 118 -27.48 -26.01 -49.99
CA SER A 118 -27.60 -25.00 -48.93
C SER A 118 -27.39 -25.59 -47.54
N ILE A 119 -27.24 -24.69 -46.57
CA ILE A 119 -27.16 -25.04 -45.15
C ILE A 119 -28.57 -25.07 -44.57
N PHE A 120 -28.90 -26.18 -43.93
CA PHE A 120 -30.17 -26.47 -43.30
C PHE A 120 -29.93 -26.92 -41.86
N SER A 121 -30.54 -26.24 -40.90
CA SER A 121 -30.27 -26.43 -39.48
C SER A 121 -31.55 -26.84 -38.75
N PHE A 122 -31.74 -28.15 -38.55
CA PHE A 122 -33.00 -28.72 -38.01
C PHE A 122 -32.85 -29.54 -36.72
N HIS A 123 -31.70 -29.52 -36.04
CA HIS A 123 -31.54 -30.22 -34.74
C HIS A 123 -32.58 -29.80 -33.70
N LYS A 124 -33.10 -28.56 -33.80
CA LYS A 124 -34.19 -28.08 -32.94
C LYS A 124 -35.48 -28.90 -33.07
N GLU A 125 -35.74 -29.51 -34.23
CA GLU A 125 -36.93 -30.33 -34.45
C GLU A 125 -36.83 -31.66 -33.70
N ALA A 126 -35.71 -32.38 -33.83
CA ALA A 126 -35.48 -33.60 -33.09
C ALA A 126 -35.53 -33.35 -31.57
N MET A 127 -34.95 -32.24 -31.11
CA MET A 127 -35.08 -31.79 -29.72
C MET A 127 -36.53 -31.49 -29.35
N TYR A 128 -37.27 -30.78 -30.20
CA TYR A 128 -38.67 -30.43 -29.94
C TYR A 128 -39.55 -31.67 -29.81
N ARG A 129 -39.37 -32.65 -30.71
CA ARG A 129 -40.08 -33.93 -30.64
C ARG A 129 -39.71 -34.70 -29.38
N ASP A 130 -38.43 -34.78 -29.03
CA ASP A 130 -37.97 -35.44 -27.80
C ASP A 130 -38.57 -34.78 -26.54
N LEU A 131 -38.67 -33.44 -26.54
CA LEU A 131 -39.31 -32.68 -25.47
C LEU A 131 -40.83 -32.93 -25.39
N GLU A 132 -41.54 -32.99 -26.51
CA GLU A 132 -42.98 -33.32 -26.55
C GLU A 132 -43.23 -34.77 -26.08
N GLU A 133 -42.45 -35.73 -26.60
CA GLU A 133 -42.60 -37.15 -26.26
C GLU A 133 -42.26 -37.45 -24.79
N ASN A 134 -41.31 -36.71 -24.21
CA ASN A 134 -40.82 -36.92 -22.85
C ASN A 134 -41.24 -35.83 -21.86
N GLU A 135 -42.22 -34.98 -22.18
CA GLU A 135 -42.62 -33.81 -21.37
C GLU A 135 -42.86 -34.19 -19.89
N SER A 136 -43.67 -35.23 -19.67
CA SER A 136 -43.99 -35.72 -18.32
C SER A 136 -42.76 -36.21 -17.55
N ARG A 137 -41.83 -36.89 -18.25
CA ARG A 137 -40.59 -37.38 -17.65
C ARG A 137 -39.68 -36.22 -17.28
N ILE A 138 -39.52 -35.24 -18.16
CA ILE A 138 -38.65 -34.07 -17.97
C ILE A 138 -39.15 -33.21 -16.80
N THR A 139 -40.43 -32.84 -16.81
CA THR A 139 -41.05 -32.00 -15.78
C THR A 139 -41.05 -32.65 -14.40
N SER A 140 -41.02 -33.99 -14.31
CA SER A 140 -40.93 -34.71 -13.04
C SER A 140 -39.53 -34.73 -12.39
N ARG A 141 -38.45 -34.40 -13.14
CA ARG A 141 -37.07 -34.50 -12.64
C ARG A 141 -36.70 -33.28 -11.81
N GLY A 142 -36.35 -33.51 -10.55
CA GLY A 142 -36.03 -32.43 -9.62
C GLY A 142 -34.90 -31.49 -10.06
N LEU A 143 -33.85 -32.01 -10.71
CA LEU A 143 -32.74 -31.18 -11.19
C LEU A 143 -33.18 -30.22 -12.32
N ILE A 144 -34.06 -30.69 -13.21
CA ILE A 144 -34.59 -29.87 -14.31
C ILE A 144 -35.51 -28.79 -13.75
N GLN A 145 -36.37 -29.14 -12.78
CA GLN A 145 -37.21 -28.17 -12.09
C GLN A 145 -36.36 -27.07 -11.40
N LEU A 146 -35.26 -27.47 -10.77
CA LEU A 146 -34.33 -26.54 -10.11
C LEU A 146 -33.66 -25.60 -11.11
N LEU A 147 -33.21 -26.10 -12.27
CA LEU A 147 -32.61 -25.29 -13.32
C LEU A 147 -33.62 -24.33 -13.99
N ALA A 148 -34.88 -24.74 -14.13
CA ALA A 148 -35.91 -23.95 -14.82
C ALA A 148 -36.56 -22.88 -13.92
N VAL A 149 -36.81 -23.21 -12.65
CA VAL A 149 -37.58 -22.36 -11.71
C VAL A 149 -36.69 -21.74 -10.63
N GLY A 150 -35.47 -22.27 -10.44
CA GLY A 150 -34.56 -21.81 -9.39
C GLY A 150 -34.93 -22.35 -8.00
N PRO A 151 -34.49 -21.68 -6.92
CA PRO A 151 -34.68 -22.13 -5.53
C PRO A 151 -36.14 -22.32 -5.11
N GLU A 152 -37.07 -21.66 -5.80
CA GLU A 152 -38.53 -21.77 -5.59
C GLU A 152 -39.11 -23.09 -6.15
N SER A 153 -38.29 -23.91 -6.78
CA SER A 153 -38.68 -25.23 -7.26
C SER A 153 -39.17 -26.13 -6.11
N PRO A 154 -40.23 -26.94 -6.30
CA PRO A 154 -40.66 -27.94 -5.32
C PRO A 154 -39.57 -28.97 -4.94
N SER A 155 -38.53 -29.10 -5.77
CA SER A 155 -37.43 -30.04 -5.57
C SER A 155 -36.16 -29.39 -5.00
N SER A 156 -36.17 -28.10 -4.63
CA SER A 156 -34.98 -27.41 -4.11
C SER A 156 -34.41 -28.08 -2.85
N SER A 157 -35.28 -28.56 -1.96
CA SER A 157 -34.91 -29.28 -0.74
C SER A 157 -34.31 -30.67 -0.98
N LYS A 158 -34.29 -31.19 -2.23
CA LYS A 158 -33.72 -32.50 -2.57
C LYS A 158 -32.24 -32.47 -2.94
N PHE A 159 -31.67 -31.28 -3.13
CA PHE A 159 -30.26 -31.12 -3.48
C PHE A 159 -29.43 -30.29 -2.47
N PRO A 160 -29.67 -30.35 -1.15
CA PRO A 160 -28.84 -29.65 -0.19
C PRO A 160 -27.48 -30.35 -0.10
N PHE A 161 -26.41 -29.59 -0.23
CA PHE A 161 -25.06 -30.05 0.08
C PHE A 161 -24.19 -28.87 0.45
N ASP A 162 -23.44 -29.02 1.52
CA ASP A 162 -22.40 -28.08 1.93
C ASP A 162 -21.05 -28.60 1.42
N PRO A 163 -20.33 -27.83 0.59
CA PRO A 163 -18.99 -28.21 0.17
C PRO A 163 -18.04 -28.41 1.34
N VAL A 164 -17.16 -29.40 1.23
CA VAL A 164 -16.07 -29.61 2.19
C VAL A 164 -15.27 -28.32 2.35
N ARG A 165 -14.99 -27.94 3.60
CA ARG A 165 -14.17 -26.75 3.90
C ARG A 165 -12.73 -26.97 3.47
N ASP A 166 -12.01 -25.91 3.11
CA ASP A 166 -10.61 -26.04 2.65
C ASP A 166 -9.72 -26.73 3.67
N GLU A 167 -9.93 -26.43 4.95
CA GLU A 167 -9.20 -26.97 6.11
C GLU A 167 -9.40 -28.49 6.24
N ASP A 168 -10.59 -28.99 5.88
CA ASP A 168 -10.98 -30.39 6.08
C ASP A 168 -10.71 -31.26 4.84
N LEU A 169 -10.23 -30.69 3.73
CA LEU A 169 -10.05 -31.41 2.46
C LEU A 169 -9.12 -32.62 2.60
N ASP A 170 -7.98 -32.45 3.26
CA ASP A 170 -6.99 -33.50 3.45
C ASP A 170 -7.43 -34.55 4.47
N GLY A 171 -8.23 -34.15 5.46
CA GLY A 171 -8.83 -35.06 6.44
C GLY A 171 -9.96 -35.91 5.84
N THR A 172 -10.80 -35.29 4.99
CA THR A 172 -11.94 -35.95 4.34
C THR A 172 -11.47 -37.00 3.32
N LEU A 173 -10.56 -36.60 2.42
CA LEU A 173 -9.91 -37.54 1.51
C LEU A 173 -8.47 -37.09 1.25
N ALA A 174 -7.55 -37.84 1.85
CA ALA A 174 -6.13 -37.64 1.67
C ALA A 174 -5.74 -37.72 0.17
N PRO A 175 -4.92 -36.79 -0.36
CA PRO A 175 -4.50 -36.75 -1.76
C PRO A 175 -4.01 -38.09 -2.35
N GLU A 176 -3.31 -38.92 -1.60
CA GLU A 176 -2.81 -40.23 -2.03
C GLU A 176 -3.90 -41.28 -2.28
N LYS A 177 -5.14 -41.01 -1.83
CA LYS A 177 -6.32 -41.84 -2.09
C LYS A 177 -7.18 -41.31 -3.25
N LEU A 178 -6.84 -40.13 -3.77
CA LEU A 178 -7.51 -39.50 -4.91
C LEU A 178 -6.88 -40.00 -6.21
N HIS A 179 -7.70 -40.31 -7.20
CA HIS A 179 -7.31 -40.78 -8.53
C HIS A 179 -7.30 -39.61 -9.54
N SER A 180 -6.65 -38.51 -9.16
CA SER A 180 -6.43 -37.38 -10.06
C SER A 180 -5.34 -37.70 -11.08
N ILE A 181 -5.60 -37.35 -12.34
CA ILE A 181 -4.69 -37.52 -13.47
C ILE A 181 -3.99 -36.23 -13.89
N LEU A 182 -4.44 -35.11 -13.35
CA LEU A 182 -3.91 -33.76 -13.52
C LEU A 182 -3.85 -33.07 -12.17
N ASP A 183 -3.06 -32.00 -12.08
CA ASP A 183 -2.97 -31.20 -10.86
C ASP A 183 -4.35 -30.66 -10.46
N ALA A 184 -4.57 -30.47 -9.16
CA ALA A 184 -5.81 -29.90 -8.66
C ALA A 184 -5.55 -29.04 -7.43
N ASP A 185 -6.03 -27.80 -7.44
CA ASP A 185 -6.05 -26.95 -6.26
C ASP A 185 -7.20 -27.35 -5.31
N GLY A 186 -7.29 -26.69 -4.15
CA GLY A 186 -8.32 -26.97 -3.14
C GLY A 186 -9.76 -26.82 -3.67
N SER A 187 -10.03 -25.78 -4.47
CA SER A 187 -11.36 -25.53 -5.04
C SER A 187 -11.77 -26.59 -6.06
N GLN A 188 -10.82 -27.02 -6.88
CA GLN A 188 -11.01 -28.11 -7.85
C GLN A 188 -11.21 -29.45 -7.13
N ARG A 189 -10.46 -29.70 -6.05
CA ARG A 189 -10.65 -30.88 -5.19
C ARG A 189 -12.02 -30.95 -4.56
N LYS A 190 -12.57 -29.83 -4.05
CA LYS A 190 -13.96 -29.80 -3.54
C LYS A 190 -14.96 -30.31 -4.57
N CYS A 191 -14.81 -29.89 -5.82
CA CYS A 191 -15.68 -30.35 -6.90
C CYS A 191 -15.54 -31.85 -7.17
N ILE A 192 -14.30 -32.36 -7.15
CA ILE A 192 -14.03 -33.79 -7.34
C ILE A 192 -14.65 -34.62 -6.21
N LEU A 193 -14.52 -34.18 -4.96
CA LEU A 193 -15.14 -34.84 -3.81
C LEU A 193 -16.67 -34.80 -3.88
N ALA A 194 -17.24 -33.63 -4.17
CA ALA A 194 -18.69 -33.49 -4.31
C ALA A 194 -19.25 -34.43 -5.38
N ALA A 195 -18.57 -34.55 -6.52
CA ALA A 195 -18.97 -35.48 -7.59
C ALA A 195 -18.84 -36.95 -7.15
N ARG A 196 -17.72 -37.31 -6.50
CA ARG A 196 -17.47 -38.66 -5.97
C ARG A 196 -18.55 -39.08 -4.97
N ASP A 197 -18.99 -38.17 -4.12
CA ASP A 197 -20.01 -38.40 -3.09
C ASP A 197 -21.44 -38.39 -3.65
N GLY A 198 -21.60 -38.16 -4.96
CA GLY A 198 -22.88 -38.25 -5.66
C GLY A 198 -23.72 -36.98 -5.60
N HIS A 199 -23.12 -35.84 -5.22
CA HIS A 199 -23.81 -34.56 -5.21
C HIS A 199 -24.00 -34.00 -6.63
N SER A 200 -25.12 -33.31 -6.83
CA SER A 200 -25.38 -32.50 -8.04
C SER A 200 -25.06 -31.04 -7.72
N PHE A 201 -24.18 -30.42 -8.50
CA PHE A 201 -23.74 -29.04 -8.25
C PHE A 201 -23.38 -28.32 -9.55
N ILE A 202 -23.30 -26.99 -9.45
CA ILE A 202 -22.81 -26.13 -10.52
C ILE A 202 -21.38 -25.76 -10.19
N MET A 203 -20.47 -25.99 -11.14
CA MET A 203 -19.08 -25.53 -11.06
C MET A 203 -18.96 -24.21 -11.81
N ASP A 204 -18.84 -23.12 -11.08
CA ASP A 204 -18.53 -21.81 -11.67
C ASP A 204 -17.02 -21.54 -11.62
N GLY A 205 -16.51 -20.84 -12.64
CA GLY A 205 -15.13 -20.45 -12.70
C GLY A 205 -14.89 -19.48 -13.86
N PRO A 206 -14.08 -18.43 -13.70
CA PRO A 206 -13.66 -17.58 -14.80
C PRO A 206 -12.96 -18.35 -15.94
N PRO A 207 -12.82 -17.75 -17.14
CA PRO A 207 -11.96 -18.30 -18.20
C PRO A 207 -10.54 -18.52 -17.67
N GLY A 208 -9.95 -19.68 -17.96
CA GLY A 208 -8.57 -20.01 -17.56
C GLY A 208 -8.41 -20.69 -16.20
N THR A 209 -9.45 -20.88 -15.39
CA THR A 209 -9.35 -21.52 -14.05
C THR A 209 -9.28 -23.06 -14.06
N GLY A 210 -8.98 -23.66 -15.22
CA GLY A 210 -8.80 -25.11 -15.31
C GLY A 210 -10.08 -25.96 -15.26
N LYS A 211 -11.28 -25.42 -15.54
CA LYS A 211 -12.54 -26.21 -15.54
C LYS A 211 -12.47 -27.54 -16.29
N SER A 212 -11.92 -27.56 -17.51
CA SER A 212 -11.76 -28.80 -18.29
C SER A 212 -10.80 -29.80 -17.64
N GLN A 213 -9.82 -29.30 -16.88
CA GLN A 213 -8.90 -30.13 -16.09
C GLN A 213 -9.61 -30.70 -14.86
N THR A 214 -10.45 -29.92 -14.17
CA THR A 214 -11.32 -30.42 -13.11
C THR A 214 -12.28 -31.50 -13.62
N ILE A 215 -12.89 -31.30 -14.79
CA ILE A 215 -13.77 -32.30 -15.43
C ILE A 215 -13.01 -33.61 -15.72
N ALA A 216 -11.81 -33.54 -16.28
CA ALA A 216 -11.01 -34.72 -16.55
C ALA A 216 -10.66 -35.50 -15.26
N ASN A 217 -10.29 -34.78 -14.18
CA ASN A 217 -10.05 -35.39 -12.88
C ASN A 217 -11.33 -36.00 -12.27
N MET A 218 -12.49 -35.34 -12.39
CA MET A 218 -13.77 -35.90 -11.94
C MET A 218 -14.11 -37.19 -12.68
N ILE A 219 -13.91 -37.23 -14.00
CA ILE A 219 -14.14 -38.45 -14.80
C ILE A 219 -13.24 -39.59 -14.30
N ALA A 220 -11.95 -39.32 -14.14
CA ALA A 220 -10.99 -40.33 -13.65
C ALA A 220 -11.35 -40.83 -12.25
N GLU A 221 -11.72 -39.93 -11.34
CA GLU A 221 -12.13 -40.27 -9.97
C GLU A 221 -13.39 -41.15 -9.95
N LEU A 222 -14.43 -40.74 -10.69
CA LEU A 222 -15.69 -41.48 -10.79
C LEU A 222 -15.48 -42.87 -11.40
N MET A 223 -14.63 -42.97 -12.41
CA MET A 223 -14.26 -44.26 -13.00
C MET A 223 -13.51 -45.15 -12.00
N ALA A 224 -12.59 -44.59 -11.20
CA ALA A 224 -11.84 -45.34 -10.21
C ALA A 224 -12.73 -45.93 -9.11
N VAL A 225 -13.84 -45.26 -8.77
CA VAL A 225 -14.88 -45.79 -7.86
C VAL A 225 -15.96 -46.63 -8.57
N GLY A 226 -15.74 -47.02 -9.83
CA GLY A 226 -16.58 -47.97 -10.58
C GLY A 226 -17.84 -47.37 -11.21
N LYS A 227 -17.90 -46.04 -11.39
CA LYS A 227 -19.04 -45.37 -12.04
C LYS A 227 -18.83 -45.25 -13.55
N THR A 228 -19.93 -45.27 -14.29
CA THR A 228 -19.97 -44.87 -15.71
C THR A 228 -20.28 -43.38 -15.82
N VAL A 229 -19.58 -42.66 -16.69
CA VAL A 229 -19.73 -41.21 -16.84
C VAL A 229 -20.17 -40.86 -18.26
N LEU A 230 -21.27 -40.12 -18.39
CA LEU A 230 -21.69 -39.50 -19.65
C LEU A 230 -21.33 -38.01 -19.59
N PHE A 231 -20.38 -37.60 -20.42
CA PHE A 231 -19.99 -36.20 -20.56
C PHE A 231 -20.66 -35.58 -21.79
N VAL A 232 -21.41 -34.49 -21.60
CA VAL A 232 -22.17 -33.80 -22.64
C VAL A 232 -21.75 -32.34 -22.68
N SER A 233 -21.64 -31.77 -23.88
CA SER A 233 -21.40 -30.34 -24.09
C SER A 233 -22.13 -29.86 -25.33
N GLU A 234 -22.51 -28.59 -25.36
CA GLU A 234 -23.07 -27.94 -26.55
C GLU A 234 -22.03 -27.80 -27.66
N LYS A 235 -20.76 -27.57 -27.32
CA LYS A 235 -19.68 -27.30 -28.27
C LYS A 235 -18.75 -28.50 -28.39
N ALA A 236 -18.52 -28.96 -29.63
CA ALA A 236 -17.60 -30.07 -29.92
C ALA A 236 -16.18 -29.79 -29.38
N ALA A 237 -15.69 -28.56 -29.51
CA ALA A 237 -14.38 -28.17 -29.01
C ALA A 237 -14.18 -28.42 -27.49
N ALA A 238 -15.24 -28.30 -26.68
CA ALA A 238 -15.15 -28.59 -25.25
C ALA A 238 -14.97 -30.10 -24.97
N LEU A 239 -15.60 -30.95 -25.80
CA LEU A 239 -15.45 -32.40 -25.75
C LEU A 239 -14.03 -32.81 -26.15
N ASP A 240 -13.51 -32.22 -27.24
CA ASP A 240 -12.15 -32.45 -27.72
C ASP A 240 -11.10 -32.11 -26.65
N VAL A 241 -11.23 -30.96 -25.98
CA VAL A 241 -10.26 -30.54 -24.94
C VAL A 241 -10.20 -31.53 -23.76
N VAL A 242 -11.35 -32.04 -23.32
CA VAL A 242 -11.40 -33.00 -22.21
C VAL A 242 -10.86 -34.37 -22.65
N ARG A 243 -11.24 -34.83 -23.86
CA ARG A 243 -10.68 -36.05 -24.45
C ARG A 243 -9.17 -35.97 -24.55
N ASP A 244 -8.62 -34.91 -25.13
CA ASP A 244 -7.19 -34.79 -25.37
C ASP A 244 -6.41 -34.83 -24.05
N ARG A 245 -6.96 -34.26 -22.97
CA ARG A 245 -6.39 -34.36 -21.61
C ARG A 245 -6.39 -35.79 -21.08
N LEU A 246 -7.48 -36.52 -21.27
CA LEU A 246 -7.59 -37.92 -20.87
C LEU A 246 -6.64 -38.81 -21.71
N ALA A 247 -6.55 -38.57 -23.02
CA ALA A 247 -5.66 -39.27 -23.93
C ALA A 247 -4.18 -39.05 -23.60
N GLN A 248 -3.79 -37.81 -23.27
CA GLN A 248 -2.43 -37.48 -22.79
C GLN A 248 -2.05 -38.24 -21.51
N ARG A 249 -3.04 -38.66 -20.73
CA ARG A 249 -2.88 -39.50 -19.52
C ARG A 249 -3.20 -40.97 -19.76
N GLN A 250 -3.21 -41.40 -21.03
CA GLN A 250 -3.42 -42.80 -21.46
C GLN A 250 -4.80 -43.36 -21.06
N MET A 251 -5.80 -42.50 -20.88
CA MET A 251 -7.18 -42.88 -20.55
C MET A 251 -8.11 -42.96 -21.76
N GLU A 252 -7.62 -42.66 -22.97
CA GLU A 252 -8.32 -42.89 -24.25
C GLU A 252 -9.02 -44.26 -24.35
N PRO A 253 -8.41 -45.38 -23.89
CA PRO A 253 -9.03 -46.72 -23.95
C PRO A 253 -10.38 -46.85 -23.24
N PHE A 254 -10.65 -45.96 -22.29
CA PHE A 254 -11.86 -45.97 -21.48
C PHE A 254 -12.91 -44.96 -21.97
N LEU A 255 -12.64 -44.30 -23.10
CA LEU A 255 -13.52 -43.31 -23.69
C LEU A 255 -14.25 -43.88 -24.90
N LEU A 256 -15.56 -43.67 -24.94
CA LEU A 256 -16.37 -43.93 -26.10
C LEU A 256 -16.98 -42.62 -26.61
N GLU A 257 -16.46 -42.14 -27.73
CA GLU A 257 -17.03 -40.97 -28.40
C GLU A 257 -18.34 -41.34 -29.10
N LEU A 258 -19.44 -40.75 -28.64
CA LEU A 258 -20.75 -40.89 -29.29
C LEU A 258 -20.98 -39.85 -30.39
N HIS A 259 -20.13 -38.82 -30.47
CA HIS A 259 -20.30 -37.66 -31.34
C HIS A 259 -19.18 -37.59 -32.39
N SER A 260 -19.26 -38.37 -33.46
CA SER A 260 -18.51 -38.06 -34.68
C SER A 260 -18.98 -38.91 -35.85
N HIS A 261 -18.74 -38.40 -37.07
CA HIS A 261 -18.73 -39.20 -38.30
C HIS A 261 -17.69 -40.35 -38.30
N LYS A 262 -16.90 -40.53 -37.23
CA LYS A 262 -16.04 -41.71 -37.08
C LYS A 262 -16.76 -42.85 -36.38
N ALA A 263 -17.80 -42.59 -35.59
CA ALA A 263 -18.54 -43.60 -34.83
C ALA A 263 -19.59 -44.32 -35.68
N THR A 264 -19.21 -44.87 -36.84
CA THR A 264 -20.06 -45.85 -37.52
C THR A 264 -20.33 -47.03 -36.57
N ARG A 265 -21.47 -47.71 -36.71
CA ARG A 265 -21.76 -48.93 -35.93
C ARG A 265 -20.58 -49.90 -35.96
N LYS A 266 -19.93 -50.00 -37.12
CA LYS A 266 -18.70 -50.80 -37.31
C LYS A 266 -17.53 -50.28 -36.47
N HIS A 267 -17.24 -48.98 -36.49
CA HIS A 267 -16.18 -48.40 -35.67
C HIS A 267 -16.44 -48.57 -34.18
N VAL A 268 -17.67 -48.30 -33.71
CA VAL A 268 -18.06 -48.51 -32.31
C VAL A 268 -17.83 -49.96 -31.89
N VAL A 269 -18.27 -50.92 -32.70
CA VAL A 269 -18.06 -52.35 -32.43
C VAL A 269 -16.57 -52.71 -32.43
N GLN A 270 -15.78 -52.17 -33.36
CA GLN A 270 -14.33 -52.39 -33.41
C GLN A 270 -13.60 -51.83 -32.19
N THR A 271 -13.94 -50.60 -31.77
CA THR A 271 -13.38 -49.96 -30.58
C THR A 271 -13.76 -50.74 -29.33
N LEU A 272 -15.04 -51.12 -29.17
CA LEU A 272 -15.48 -51.94 -28.05
C LEU A 272 -14.75 -53.30 -28.03
N HIS A 273 -14.59 -53.96 -29.17
CA HIS A 273 -13.87 -55.23 -29.24
C HIS A 273 -12.39 -55.07 -28.86
N ALA A 274 -11.72 -54.05 -29.39
CA ALA A 274 -10.31 -53.77 -29.09
C ALA A 274 -10.11 -53.49 -27.59
N GLU A 275 -10.97 -52.69 -26.97
CA GLU A 275 -10.81 -52.31 -25.57
C GLU A 275 -11.27 -53.41 -24.59
N LEU A 276 -12.31 -54.19 -24.93
CA LEU A 276 -12.72 -55.35 -24.12
C LEU A 276 -11.70 -56.49 -24.14
N THR A 277 -10.90 -56.61 -25.20
CA THR A 277 -9.83 -57.63 -25.30
C THR A 277 -8.49 -57.16 -24.72
N ARG A 278 -8.36 -55.86 -24.44
CA ARG A 278 -7.15 -55.26 -23.89
C ARG A 278 -6.95 -55.66 -22.43
N ARG A 279 -5.69 -55.94 -22.07
CA ARG A 279 -5.27 -56.12 -20.67
C ARG A 279 -4.41 -54.93 -20.26
N PRO A 280 -4.98 -53.91 -19.61
CA PRO A 280 -4.20 -52.76 -19.17
C PRO A 280 -3.17 -53.20 -18.13
N MET A 281 -1.92 -52.78 -18.31
CA MET A 281 -0.86 -52.94 -17.31
C MET A 281 -0.48 -51.56 -16.78
N ALA A 282 -0.75 -51.32 -15.51
CA ALA A 282 -0.30 -50.11 -14.84
C ALA A 282 1.22 -50.21 -14.59
N ARG A 283 1.96 -49.18 -15.02
CA ARG A 283 3.37 -49.02 -14.62
C ARG A 283 3.40 -48.07 -13.42
N SER A 284 3.87 -48.55 -12.27
CA SER A 284 4.14 -47.65 -11.14
C SER A 284 5.41 -46.86 -11.43
N THR A 285 5.28 -45.56 -11.69
CA THR A 285 6.42 -44.64 -11.80
C THR A 285 6.86 -44.10 -10.44
N PHE A 286 6.12 -44.40 -9.37
CA PHE A 286 6.30 -43.83 -8.05
C PHE A 286 6.55 -44.92 -7.02
N SER A 287 7.58 -44.78 -6.19
CA SER A 287 7.88 -45.76 -5.14
C SER A 287 7.05 -45.52 -3.88
N ASP A 288 6.86 -46.55 -3.06
CA ASP A 288 6.20 -46.40 -1.76
C ASP A 288 7.01 -45.50 -0.80
N THR A 289 8.33 -45.41 -0.99
CA THR A 289 9.21 -44.49 -0.28
C THR A 289 8.89 -43.04 -0.63
N ASP A 290 8.76 -42.72 -1.93
CA ASP A 290 8.42 -41.37 -2.38
C ASP A 290 7.03 -40.96 -1.86
N ARG A 291 6.07 -41.89 -1.88
CA ARG A 291 4.73 -41.69 -1.31
C ARG A 291 4.79 -41.39 0.17
N SER A 292 5.57 -42.16 0.92
CA SER A 292 5.74 -41.95 2.36
C SER A 292 6.40 -40.60 2.67
N GLN A 293 7.35 -40.14 1.85
CA GLN A 293 7.97 -38.82 2.00
C GLN A 293 6.97 -37.69 1.73
N LEU A 294 6.17 -37.78 0.67
CA LEU A 294 5.14 -36.77 0.37
C LEU A 294 4.08 -36.67 1.48
N ILE A 295 3.63 -37.81 2.01
CA ILE A 295 2.69 -37.84 3.14
C ILE A 295 3.28 -37.12 4.35
N LYS A 296 4.54 -37.42 4.71
CA LYS A 296 5.23 -36.75 5.84
C LYS A 296 5.35 -35.25 5.62
N SER A 297 5.74 -34.82 4.41
CA SER A 297 5.88 -33.40 4.09
C SER A 297 4.53 -32.67 4.18
N ARG A 298 3.46 -33.25 3.62
CA ARG A 298 2.11 -32.69 3.74
C ARG A 298 1.68 -32.60 5.20
N THR A 299 1.77 -33.68 5.97
CA THR A 299 1.38 -33.69 7.39
C THR A 299 2.14 -32.61 8.16
N ARG A 300 3.44 -32.46 7.95
CA ARG A 300 4.22 -31.39 8.59
C ARG A 300 3.72 -29.98 8.24
N LEU A 301 3.28 -29.75 7.00
CA LEU A 301 2.71 -28.46 6.58
C LEU A 301 1.33 -28.23 7.20
N SER A 302 0.48 -29.25 7.24
CA SER A 302 -0.83 -29.21 7.91
C SER A 302 -0.67 -28.92 9.41
N ASP A 303 0.18 -29.68 10.11
CA ASP A 303 0.46 -29.50 11.53
C ASP A 303 0.99 -28.09 11.84
N TYR A 304 1.84 -27.55 10.97
CA TYR A 304 2.32 -26.18 11.10
C TYR A 304 1.19 -25.15 10.94
N ALA A 305 0.34 -25.30 9.92
CA ALA A 305 -0.79 -24.42 9.71
C ALA A 305 -1.80 -24.48 10.87
N GLU A 306 -2.07 -25.67 11.40
CA GLU A 306 -2.90 -25.85 12.60
C GLU A 306 -2.27 -25.19 13.82
N ALA A 307 -0.99 -25.43 14.10
CA ALA A 307 -0.29 -24.83 15.24
C ALA A 307 -0.22 -23.30 15.18
N MET A 308 -0.13 -22.71 13.97
CA MET A 308 -0.17 -21.27 13.76
C MET A 308 -1.54 -20.65 14.07
N ASN A 309 -2.62 -21.40 13.82
CA ASN A 309 -4.00 -20.94 13.96
C ASN A 309 -4.68 -21.40 15.26
N GLU A 310 -4.05 -22.29 16.02
CA GLU A 310 -4.50 -22.72 17.34
C GLU A 310 -4.71 -21.52 18.29
N ILE A 311 -5.90 -21.41 18.89
CA ILE A 311 -6.23 -20.35 19.84
C ILE A 311 -5.57 -20.67 21.19
N ARG A 312 -4.61 -19.85 21.61
CA ARG A 312 -3.82 -20.07 22.84
C ARG A 312 -4.31 -19.21 24.00
N ARG A 313 -4.47 -19.83 25.16
CA ARG A 313 -4.77 -19.17 26.45
C ARG A 313 -3.48 -18.74 27.16
N PRO A 314 -3.51 -17.70 28.01
CA PRO A 314 -4.68 -16.94 28.46
C PRO A 314 -5.21 -15.87 27.49
N LEU A 315 -4.39 -15.43 26.53
CA LEU A 315 -4.71 -14.32 25.63
C LEU A 315 -5.91 -14.58 24.70
N GLY A 316 -6.23 -15.84 24.42
CA GLY A 316 -7.35 -16.23 23.57
C GLY A 316 -7.16 -15.83 22.11
N ARG A 317 -5.92 -15.87 21.62
CA ARG A 317 -5.54 -15.51 20.24
C ARG A 317 -4.63 -16.56 19.65
N SER A 318 -4.60 -16.67 18.33
CA SER A 318 -3.65 -17.53 17.62
C SER A 318 -2.30 -16.84 17.42
N LEU A 319 -1.25 -17.62 17.17
CA LEU A 319 0.07 -17.07 16.84
C LEU A 319 0.00 -16.25 15.55
N HIS A 320 -0.80 -16.70 14.57
CA HIS A 320 -1.05 -15.97 13.33
C HIS A 320 -1.62 -14.56 13.58
N GLU A 321 -2.64 -14.44 14.43
CA GLU A 321 -3.22 -13.15 14.79
C GLU A 321 -2.24 -12.22 15.51
N VAL A 322 -1.43 -12.78 16.41
CA VAL A 322 -0.42 -12.02 17.16
C VAL A 322 0.66 -11.50 16.23
N LEU A 323 1.23 -12.35 15.36
CA LEU A 323 2.22 -11.92 14.38
C LEU A 323 1.65 -10.89 13.39
N GLY A 324 0.42 -11.09 12.92
CA GLY A 324 -0.27 -10.13 12.08
C GLY A 324 -0.44 -8.77 12.78
N ARG A 325 -0.75 -8.78 14.08
CA ARG A 325 -0.83 -7.56 14.87
C ARG A 325 0.53 -6.90 15.09
N LEU A 326 1.58 -7.66 15.37
CA LEU A 326 2.94 -7.14 15.53
C LEU A 326 3.45 -6.51 14.23
N SER A 327 3.15 -7.12 13.08
CA SER A 327 3.50 -6.54 11.77
C SER A 327 2.84 -5.19 11.52
N GLN A 328 1.63 -4.95 12.02
CA GLN A 328 0.96 -3.65 11.92
C GLN A 328 1.55 -2.59 12.85
N LEU A 329 2.31 -3.02 13.86
CA LEU A 329 2.93 -2.15 14.87
C LEU A 329 4.40 -1.85 14.56
N ALA A 330 4.94 -2.34 13.44
CA ALA A 330 6.36 -2.24 13.12
C ALA A 330 6.88 -0.79 12.98
N ASP A 331 6.01 0.16 12.62
CA ASP A 331 6.35 1.57 12.47
C ASP A 331 6.19 2.38 13.78
N HIS A 332 5.82 1.73 14.89
CA HIS A 332 5.67 2.37 16.19
C HIS A 332 6.94 2.21 17.03
N ASP A 333 7.26 3.23 17.82
CA ASP A 333 8.38 3.16 18.75
C ASP A 333 8.11 2.14 19.86
N ASP A 334 9.09 1.26 20.07
CA ASP A 334 9.07 0.31 21.19
C ASP A 334 9.34 1.05 22.49
N HIS A 335 8.32 1.10 23.35
CA HIS A 335 8.44 1.60 24.71
C HIS A 335 8.46 0.43 25.71
N PRO A 336 9.23 0.53 26.80
CA PRO A 336 9.28 -0.52 27.81
C PRO A 336 7.90 -0.72 28.43
N ALA A 337 7.27 -1.84 28.07
CA ALA A 337 6.11 -2.37 28.76
C ALA A 337 6.55 -3.07 30.06
N GLY A 338 5.65 -3.17 31.04
CA GLY A 338 5.92 -3.64 32.40
C GLY A 338 6.55 -5.04 32.54
N SER A 339 6.69 -5.51 33.78
CA SER A 339 7.41 -6.76 34.10
C SER A 339 6.99 -7.96 33.21
N PRO A 340 7.94 -8.79 32.73
CA PRO A 340 7.67 -10.01 31.96
C PRO A 340 6.64 -10.95 32.61
N ASP A 341 6.61 -10.99 33.94
CA ASP A 341 5.68 -11.83 34.70
C ASP A 341 4.22 -11.45 34.44
N ILE A 342 3.93 -10.15 34.35
CA ILE A 342 2.59 -9.63 34.06
C ILE A 342 2.18 -9.99 32.64
N LEU A 343 3.10 -9.86 31.68
CA LEU A 343 2.87 -10.17 30.26
C LEU A 343 2.62 -11.67 30.03
N SER A 344 3.24 -12.55 30.81
CA SER A 344 3.04 -14.01 30.71
C SER A 344 1.62 -14.46 31.12
N SER A 345 0.95 -13.67 31.97
CA SER A 345 -0.40 -13.94 32.47
C SER A 345 -1.51 -13.18 31.73
N LEU A 346 -1.14 -12.45 30.66
CA LEU A 346 -2.02 -11.50 29.97
C LEU A 346 -3.23 -12.19 29.32
N THR A 347 -4.42 -11.89 29.81
CA THR A 347 -5.71 -12.33 29.23
C THR A 347 -6.21 -11.33 28.18
N ALA A 348 -7.18 -11.77 27.36
CA ALA A 348 -7.88 -10.89 26.42
C ALA A 348 -8.50 -9.66 27.10
N ASP A 349 -9.12 -9.86 28.28
CA ASP A 349 -9.82 -8.81 29.03
C ASP A 349 -8.84 -7.78 29.58
N VAL A 350 -7.73 -8.23 30.18
CA VAL A 350 -6.70 -7.33 30.70
C VAL A 350 -6.04 -6.54 29.56
N LEU A 351 -5.79 -7.17 28.40
CA LEU A 351 -5.28 -6.44 27.24
C LEU A 351 -6.27 -5.39 26.73
N ALA A 352 -7.57 -5.68 26.74
CA ALA A 352 -8.60 -4.71 26.36
C ALA A 352 -8.61 -3.52 27.33
N GLU A 353 -8.55 -3.77 28.63
CA GLU A 353 -8.46 -2.74 29.67
C GLU A 353 -7.22 -1.86 29.49
N ILE A 354 -6.04 -2.46 29.29
CA ILE A 354 -4.79 -1.73 29.01
C ILE A 354 -4.96 -0.82 27.79
N LYS A 355 -5.56 -1.31 26.70
CA LYS A 355 -5.77 -0.52 25.48
C LYS A 355 -6.74 0.63 25.70
N MET A 356 -7.81 0.43 26.47
CA MET A 356 -8.75 1.50 26.82
C MET A 356 -8.04 2.56 27.67
N THR A 357 -7.34 2.16 28.73
CA THR A 357 -6.61 3.08 29.62
C THR A 357 -5.53 3.83 28.86
N ALA A 358 -4.76 3.17 28.00
CA ALA A 358 -3.76 3.83 27.15
C ALA A 358 -4.41 4.86 26.21
N SER A 359 -5.57 4.54 25.62
CA SER A 359 -6.32 5.45 24.75
C SER A 359 -6.84 6.67 25.51
N SER A 360 -7.36 6.47 26.72
CA SER A 360 -7.78 7.56 27.62
C SER A 360 -6.59 8.42 28.04
N LEU A 361 -5.46 7.81 28.38
CA LEU A 361 -4.23 8.50 28.77
C LEU A 361 -3.67 9.36 27.62
N ALA A 362 -3.71 8.85 26.38
CA ALA A 362 -3.29 9.58 25.20
C ALA A 362 -4.07 10.89 24.99
N GLN A 363 -5.37 10.91 25.31
CA GLN A 363 -6.19 12.13 25.23
C GLN A 363 -5.76 13.22 26.23
N VAL A 364 -5.13 12.81 27.33
CA VAL A 364 -4.71 13.69 28.42
C VAL A 364 -3.19 13.71 28.61
N TRP A 365 -2.40 13.34 27.61
CA TRP A 365 -0.94 13.23 27.73
C TRP A 365 -0.21 14.58 27.78
N ARG A 366 -0.87 15.66 27.34
CA ARG A 366 -0.32 17.02 27.26
C ARG A 366 0.35 17.54 28.55
N PRO A 367 -0.16 17.30 29.78
CA PRO A 367 0.52 17.69 31.01
C PRO A 367 1.80 16.90 31.25
N ALA A 368 1.83 15.61 30.92
CA ALA A 368 3.03 14.76 31.06
C ALA A 368 4.12 15.18 30.05
N GLU A 369 3.73 15.52 28.81
CA GLU A 369 4.65 16.01 27.78
C GLU A 369 5.26 17.38 28.13
N LYS A 370 4.46 18.29 28.69
CA LYS A 370 4.89 19.67 28.99
C LYS A 370 5.52 19.84 30.37
N GLY A 371 5.32 18.90 31.29
CA GLY A 371 5.88 18.92 32.64
C GLY A 371 5.66 20.26 33.37
N GLU A 372 6.75 20.87 33.82
CA GLU A 372 6.73 22.15 34.54
C GLU A 372 6.23 23.33 33.68
N TYR A 373 6.30 23.22 32.35
CA TYR A 373 5.82 24.24 31.42
C TYR A 373 4.34 24.08 31.05
N PHE A 374 3.65 23.08 31.63
CA PHE A 374 2.20 22.98 31.43
C PHE A 374 1.52 24.19 32.12
N PRO A 375 0.70 24.99 31.40
CA PRO A 375 0.19 26.27 31.92
C PRO A 375 -0.65 26.16 33.20
N TRP A 376 -1.15 24.97 33.50
CA TRP A 376 -2.00 24.70 34.67
C TRP A 376 -1.26 23.88 35.74
N THR A 377 0.06 23.74 35.65
CA THR A 377 0.86 23.08 36.70
C THR A 377 0.71 23.84 38.01
N GLY A 378 0.28 23.15 39.07
CA GLY A 378 0.01 23.74 40.38
C GLY A 378 -1.36 24.40 40.54
N LEU A 379 -2.27 24.27 39.55
CA LEU A 379 -3.65 24.71 39.69
C LEU A 379 -4.41 23.76 40.62
N ASP A 380 -4.53 24.13 41.90
CA ASP A 380 -5.41 23.46 42.85
C ASP A 380 -6.85 23.97 42.65
N GLY A 381 -7.78 23.05 42.36
CA GLY A 381 -9.19 23.34 42.12
C GLY A 381 -9.95 23.80 43.38
N ALA A 382 -9.31 23.75 44.55
CA ALA A 382 -9.85 24.24 45.81
C ALA A 382 -9.91 25.79 45.85
N GLY A 383 -10.92 26.38 45.20
CA GLY A 383 -11.21 27.82 45.34
C GLY A 383 -11.77 28.53 44.11
N LEU A 384 -11.93 27.85 42.97
CA LEU A 384 -12.47 28.46 41.75
C LEU A 384 -14.00 28.48 41.78
N SER A 385 -14.60 29.59 42.24
CA SER A 385 -16.05 29.84 42.07
C SER A 385 -16.38 30.09 40.59
N GLN A 386 -17.62 29.79 40.17
CA GLN A 386 -18.05 30.03 38.78
C GLN A 386 -17.89 31.49 38.34
N ASP A 387 -18.05 32.44 39.25
CA ASP A 387 -17.87 33.86 38.95
C ASP A 387 -16.40 34.20 38.67
N ARG A 388 -15.47 33.58 39.41
CA ARG A 388 -14.04 33.76 39.21
C ARG A 388 -13.57 33.16 37.88
N ILE A 389 -14.16 32.04 37.47
CA ILE A 389 -13.90 31.42 36.17
C ILE A 389 -14.33 32.35 35.03
N LYS A 390 -15.55 32.89 35.09
CA LYS A 390 -16.04 33.84 34.06
C LYS A 390 -15.21 35.12 33.98
N GLU A 391 -14.73 35.61 35.13
CA GLU A 391 -13.84 36.77 35.17
C GLU A 391 -12.48 36.46 34.51
N LEU A 392 -11.90 35.29 34.82
CA LEU A 392 -10.65 34.83 34.20
C LEU A 392 -10.80 34.60 32.70
N GLU A 393 -11.90 34.00 32.24
CA GLU A 393 -12.21 33.85 30.81
C GLU A 393 -12.25 35.20 30.10
N ARG A 394 -12.92 36.20 30.70
CA ARG A 394 -13.00 37.54 30.13
C ARG A 394 -11.63 38.21 30.05
N VAL A 395 -10.80 38.08 31.09
CA VAL A 395 -9.43 38.63 31.12
C VAL A 395 -8.54 37.94 30.10
N LEU A 396 -8.60 36.62 29.99
CA LEU A 396 -7.84 35.84 29.01
C LEU A 396 -8.24 36.18 27.58
N GLN A 397 -9.53 36.34 27.31
CA GLN A 397 -10.01 36.73 25.99
C GLN A 397 -9.54 38.15 25.62
N ALA A 398 -9.58 39.10 26.57
CA ALA A 398 -9.04 40.44 26.37
C ALA A 398 -7.52 40.40 26.12
N LEU A 399 -6.75 39.61 26.89
CA LEU A 399 -5.31 39.45 26.71
C LEU A 399 -4.96 38.82 25.37
N SER A 400 -5.72 37.80 24.93
CA SER A 400 -5.52 37.14 23.62
C SER A 400 -5.65 38.14 22.47
N VAL A 401 -6.68 38.99 22.50
CA VAL A 401 -6.89 40.03 21.48
C VAL A 401 -5.74 41.04 21.46
N GLN A 402 -5.23 41.43 22.63
CA GLN A 402 -4.09 42.35 22.71
C GLN A 402 -2.77 41.69 22.26
N ALA A 403 -2.54 40.43 22.62
CA ALA A 403 -1.36 39.66 22.21
C ALA A 403 -1.34 39.47 20.68
N GLU A 404 -2.47 39.17 20.06
CA GLU A 404 -2.58 39.11 18.59
C GLU A 404 -2.25 40.45 17.93
N ARG A 405 -2.74 41.57 18.50
CA ARG A 405 -2.42 42.90 17.99
C ARG A 405 -0.93 43.20 18.07
N VAL A 406 -0.29 42.91 19.21
CA VAL A 406 1.16 43.09 19.38
C VAL A 406 1.93 42.22 18.40
N SER A 407 1.52 40.97 18.21
CA SER A 407 2.15 40.05 17.24
C SER A 407 2.04 40.55 15.81
N ARG A 408 0.84 40.93 15.35
CA ARG A 408 0.64 41.49 14.00
C ARG A 408 1.44 42.76 13.77
N THR A 409 1.48 43.66 14.76
CA THR A 409 2.23 44.91 14.65
C THR A 409 3.74 44.66 14.63
N SER A 410 4.23 43.69 15.39
CA SER A 410 5.64 43.30 15.42
C SER A 410 6.07 42.69 14.09
N ASN A 411 5.27 41.79 13.52
CA ASN A 411 5.52 41.20 12.19
C ASN A 411 5.51 42.27 11.09
N LEU A 412 4.65 43.29 11.20
CA LEU A 412 4.64 44.40 10.26
C LEU A 412 5.95 45.21 10.34
N VAL A 413 6.44 45.50 11.55
CA VAL A 413 7.73 46.19 11.75
C VAL A 413 8.87 45.37 11.15
N ASP A 414 8.91 44.06 11.38
CA ASP A 414 9.94 43.17 10.85
C ASP A 414 9.92 43.13 9.31
N SER A 415 8.73 43.12 8.70
CA SER A 415 8.60 43.15 7.23
C SER A 415 9.20 44.40 6.58
N GLN A 416 9.27 45.52 7.32
CA GLN A 416 9.84 46.78 6.85
C GLN A 416 11.34 46.90 7.15
N LEU A 417 11.91 45.96 7.92
CA LEU A 417 13.32 45.96 8.35
C LEU A 417 13.96 44.61 7.97
N PRO A 418 14.23 44.35 6.68
CA PRO A 418 14.55 43.01 6.16
C PRO A 418 15.88 42.40 6.65
N PHE A 419 16.68 43.15 7.40
CA PHE A 419 17.94 42.72 8.01
C PHE A 419 17.86 42.63 9.55
N TRP A 420 16.67 42.82 10.13
CA TRP A 420 16.43 42.78 11.57
C TRP A 420 15.88 41.40 11.99
N THR A 421 16.67 40.63 12.75
CA THR A 421 16.28 39.31 13.28
C THR A 421 16.25 39.37 14.81
N VAL A 422 15.05 39.50 15.38
CA VAL A 422 14.85 39.49 16.83
C VAL A 422 13.68 38.56 17.13
N ASP A 423 13.80 37.76 18.19
CA ASP A 423 12.75 36.81 18.55
C ASP A 423 11.43 37.51 18.94
N MET A 424 10.33 36.78 18.83
CA MET A 424 8.99 37.24 19.22
C MET A 424 8.74 37.02 20.71
N ASP A 425 9.63 37.56 21.55
CA ASP A 425 9.56 37.56 23.01
C ASP A 425 9.37 38.98 23.56
N ILE A 426 9.20 39.11 24.90
CA ILE A 426 8.93 40.41 25.54
C ILE A 426 10.07 41.41 25.27
N ASN A 427 11.32 40.94 25.27
CA ASN A 427 12.48 41.77 25.02
C ASN A 427 12.50 42.21 23.55
N GLY A 428 12.17 41.31 22.63
CA GLY A 428 12.07 41.60 21.21
C GLY A 428 10.95 42.57 20.85
N VAL A 429 9.80 42.51 21.53
CA VAL A 429 8.73 43.51 21.37
C VAL A 429 9.19 44.89 21.87
N ARG A 430 9.91 44.94 22.99
CA ARG A 430 10.49 46.20 23.51
C ARG A 430 11.51 46.81 22.54
N SER A 431 12.39 45.98 21.97
CA SER A 431 13.38 46.40 20.98
C SER A 431 12.70 46.99 19.73
N ARG A 432 11.66 46.34 19.20
CA ARG A 432 10.86 46.86 18.07
C ARG A 432 10.20 48.19 18.40
N SER A 433 9.64 48.34 19.59
CA SER A 433 9.05 49.61 20.04
C SER A 433 10.10 50.74 20.09
N ALA A 434 11.32 50.45 20.53
CA ALA A 434 12.41 51.41 20.55
C ALA A 434 12.84 51.84 19.13
N VAL A 435 12.93 50.90 18.19
CA VAL A 435 13.28 51.18 16.78
C VAL A 435 12.22 52.04 16.10
N VAL A 436 10.94 51.70 16.26
CA VAL A 436 9.84 52.52 15.73
C VAL A 436 9.91 53.94 16.26
N LYS A 437 10.23 54.09 17.56
CA LYS A 437 10.39 55.41 18.19
C LYS A 437 11.56 56.20 17.61
N LEU A 438 12.68 55.54 17.30
CA LEU A 438 13.86 56.16 16.65
C LEU A 438 13.58 56.56 15.20
N LEU A 439 12.85 55.74 14.44
CA LEU A 439 12.47 56.02 13.05
C LEU A 439 11.47 57.18 12.92
N THR A 440 10.80 57.53 14.02
CA THR A 440 9.86 58.66 14.05
C THR A 440 10.60 60.01 14.11
N ASP A 441 11.85 60.04 14.59
CA ASP A 441 12.70 61.24 14.61
C ASP A 441 13.49 61.38 13.29
N LYS A 442 12.94 62.13 12.33
CA LYS A 442 13.62 62.42 11.05
C LYS A 442 14.91 63.23 11.25
N ARG A 443 16.07 62.59 11.16
CA ARG A 443 17.36 63.27 11.00
C ARG A 443 17.76 63.34 9.53
N SER A 444 18.17 64.51 9.04
CA SER A 444 18.66 64.68 7.67
C SER A 444 20.04 64.01 7.53
N ILE A 445 20.13 62.98 6.70
CA ILE A 445 21.40 62.28 6.43
C ILE A 445 22.25 63.18 5.48
N PRO A 446 23.52 63.49 5.80
CA PRO A 446 24.38 64.29 4.93
C PRO A 446 24.66 63.61 3.58
N HIS A 447 24.71 64.38 2.51
CA HIS A 447 24.86 63.89 1.14
C HIS A 447 26.19 63.14 0.88
N SER A 448 27.19 63.34 1.75
CA SER A 448 28.51 62.71 1.68
C SER A 448 28.49 61.19 1.94
N TRP A 449 27.46 60.67 2.61
CA TRP A 449 27.33 59.23 2.89
C TRP A 449 26.91 58.39 1.67
N TYR A 450 26.43 59.04 0.60
CA TYR A 450 26.04 58.35 -0.65
C TYR A 450 27.18 58.23 -1.68
N VAL A 451 28.34 58.83 -1.43
CA VAL A 451 29.42 58.99 -2.44
C VAL A 451 30.73 58.31 -2.01
N CYS A 452 30.85 57.82 -0.78
CA CYS A 452 32.06 57.13 -0.31
C CYS A 452 32.00 55.62 -0.59
N ASP A 453 33.13 55.06 -1.01
CA ASP A 453 33.33 53.63 -1.23
C ASP A 453 33.19 52.86 0.10
N LEU A 454 32.15 52.02 0.17
CA LEU A 454 31.80 51.18 1.32
C LEU A 454 32.97 50.27 1.74
N ALA A 455 33.87 49.93 0.82
CA ALA A 455 35.05 49.12 1.11
C ALA A 455 36.02 49.81 2.09
N SER A 456 36.12 51.15 2.06
CA SER A 456 36.97 51.90 3.00
C SER A 456 36.41 51.87 4.43
N ILE A 457 35.08 51.94 4.57
CA ILE A 457 34.40 51.90 5.87
C ILE A 457 34.44 50.48 6.45
N LEU A 458 34.23 49.44 5.64
CA LEU A 458 34.35 48.04 6.06
C LEU A 458 35.77 47.69 6.49
N LYS A 459 36.80 48.17 5.78
CA LYS A 459 38.21 48.00 6.18
C LYS A 459 38.56 48.72 7.49
N THR A 460 37.85 49.81 7.77
CA THR A 460 37.98 50.54 9.04
C THR A 460 37.31 49.76 10.18
N LEU A 461 36.16 49.13 9.92
CA LEU A 461 35.44 48.23 10.85
C LEU A 461 36.24 46.97 11.19
N ASP A 462 36.83 46.29 10.18
CA ASP A 462 37.73 45.15 10.42
C ASP A 462 38.93 45.56 11.28
N SER A 463 39.50 46.75 11.03
CA SER A 463 40.62 47.28 11.84
C SER A 463 40.22 47.73 13.25
N VAL A 464 38.91 47.86 13.52
CA VAL A 464 38.36 48.17 14.85
C VAL A 464 38.07 46.86 15.59
N GLU A 465 37.48 45.85 14.95
CA GLU A 465 37.31 44.50 15.54
C GLU A 465 38.65 43.83 15.88
N GLU A 466 39.65 43.99 15.02
CA GLU A 466 40.98 43.42 15.27
C GLU A 466 41.72 44.14 16.40
N ARG A 467 41.40 45.43 16.63
CA ARG A 467 41.88 46.20 17.79
C ARG A 467 41.10 45.89 19.07
N GLU A 468 39.81 45.60 18.96
CA GLU A 468 38.97 45.17 20.09
C GLU A 468 39.44 43.82 20.63
N LYS A 469 39.78 42.87 19.74
CA LYS A 469 40.44 41.60 20.12
C LYS A 469 41.82 41.80 20.76
N GLN A 470 42.59 42.79 20.32
CA GLN A 470 43.88 43.12 20.96
C GLN A 470 43.69 43.76 22.34
N LEU A 471 42.64 44.58 22.51
CA LEU A 471 42.24 45.16 23.79
C LEU A 471 41.74 44.09 24.77
N ASP A 472 40.89 43.16 24.34
CA ASP A 472 40.42 42.02 25.16
C ASP A 472 41.56 41.08 25.54
N GLY A 473 42.53 40.89 24.62
CA GLY A 473 43.75 40.14 24.87
C GLY A 473 44.65 40.81 25.90
N LEU A 474 44.84 42.12 25.80
CA LEU A 474 45.59 42.92 26.79
C LEU A 474 44.86 43.00 28.13
N GLU A 475 43.53 43.10 28.15
CA GLU A 475 42.71 43.09 29.37
C GLU A 475 42.75 41.72 30.05
N SER A 476 42.77 40.63 29.27
CA SER A 476 42.97 39.27 29.77
C SER A 476 44.39 39.04 30.30
N GLU A 477 45.42 39.59 29.64
CA GLU A 477 46.82 39.54 30.08
C GLU A 477 47.01 40.33 31.40
N VAL A 478 46.38 41.51 31.51
CA VAL A 478 46.34 42.34 32.73
C VAL A 478 45.57 41.63 33.85
N ASN A 479 44.44 40.98 33.56
CA ASN A 479 43.68 40.20 34.55
C ASN A 479 44.40 38.91 34.98
N ASN A 480 45.15 38.25 34.10
CA ASN A 480 45.94 37.06 34.44
C ASN A 480 47.19 37.40 35.26
N GLN A 481 47.84 38.53 34.99
CA GLN A 481 49.00 38.99 35.78
C GLN A 481 48.58 39.67 37.10
N SER A 482 47.35 40.17 37.21
CA SER A 482 46.79 40.72 38.44
C SER A 482 45.97 39.68 39.22
N ASN A 483 46.69 38.82 39.93
CA ASN A 483 46.17 37.78 40.80
C ASN A 483 45.18 38.35 41.86
N LYS A 484 43.86 38.33 41.58
CA LYS A 484 42.68 38.45 42.50
C LYS A 484 42.73 39.39 43.74
N ARG A 485 43.62 40.38 43.81
CA ARG A 485 43.76 41.27 44.98
C ARG A 485 43.87 42.74 44.58
N TRP A 486 42.79 43.28 44.03
CA TRP A 486 42.53 44.72 44.12
C TRP A 486 41.68 44.97 45.37
N VAL A 487 42.32 45.46 46.43
CA VAL A 487 41.66 45.83 47.69
C VAL A 487 40.89 47.14 47.50
N ALA A 488 39.75 47.24 48.19
CA ALA A 488 38.67 48.21 48.00
C ALA A 488 39.01 49.72 48.12
N ASP A 489 40.25 50.11 48.44
CA ASP A 489 40.60 51.51 48.74
C ASP A 489 41.21 52.31 47.57
N ASP A 490 41.49 51.69 46.42
CA ASP A 490 41.97 52.42 45.22
C ASP A 490 40.83 53.06 44.39
N ARG A 491 39.57 52.94 44.83
CA ARG A 491 38.41 53.57 44.18
C ARG A 491 38.44 55.10 44.18
N LYS A 492 39.26 55.76 45.01
CA LYS A 492 39.39 57.22 45.03
C LYS A 492 40.29 57.78 43.92
N LEU A 493 41.24 57.00 43.40
CA LEU A 493 42.08 57.42 42.25
C LEU A 493 41.38 57.18 40.90
N ILE A 494 40.46 56.24 40.84
CA ILE A 494 39.59 56.01 39.67
C ILE A 494 38.38 56.96 39.71
N SER A 495 38.13 57.70 40.79
CA SER A 495 36.92 58.52 40.95
C SER A 495 36.68 59.56 39.82
N PRO A 496 37.67 60.20 39.19
CA PRO A 496 37.43 61.08 38.04
C PRO A 496 37.01 60.29 36.79
N LEU A 497 37.57 59.09 36.61
CA LEU A 497 37.30 58.18 35.49
C LEU A 497 35.97 57.46 35.67
N ASN A 498 35.63 57.07 36.89
CA ASN A 498 34.33 56.53 37.26
C ASN A 498 33.25 57.62 37.25
N ALA A 499 33.54 58.88 37.58
CA ALA A 499 32.61 59.99 37.40
C ALA A 499 32.32 60.27 35.91
N LEU A 500 33.30 60.03 35.03
CA LEU A 500 33.09 60.03 33.57
C LEU A 500 32.26 58.80 33.13
N LEU A 501 32.54 57.61 33.69
CA LEU A 501 31.93 56.32 33.33
C LEU A 501 30.54 56.07 33.93
N SER A 502 30.17 56.78 35.00
CA SER A 502 28.91 56.55 35.74
C SER A 502 27.80 57.58 35.46
N SER A 503 28.05 58.60 34.65
CA SER A 503 26.99 59.43 34.06
C SER A 503 26.48 58.80 32.77
N ASP A 504 25.44 57.96 32.89
CA ASP A 504 24.55 57.40 31.87
C ASP A 504 25.24 56.86 30.58
N PRO A 505 25.11 55.56 30.21
CA PRO A 505 25.74 54.97 29.03
C PRO A 505 25.44 55.67 27.68
N LYS A 506 24.54 56.66 27.66
CA LYS A 506 24.25 57.52 26.51
C LYS A 506 25.22 58.71 26.32
N VAL A 507 26.03 59.10 27.31
CA VAL A 507 26.97 60.24 27.16
C VAL A 507 28.23 59.87 26.36
N TYR A 508 28.67 58.61 26.41
CA TYR A 508 29.80 58.15 25.58
C TYR A 508 29.48 58.15 24.09
N SER A 509 28.21 57.93 23.74
CA SER A 509 27.76 58.08 22.35
C SER A 509 27.89 59.52 21.87
N SER A 510 27.69 60.53 22.73
CA SER A 510 27.74 61.95 22.33
C SER A 510 29.14 62.54 22.28
N VAL A 511 30.08 62.11 23.14
CA VAL A 511 31.46 62.61 23.07
C VAL A 511 32.22 61.96 21.92
N LEU A 512 31.97 60.66 21.65
CA LEU A 512 32.60 59.94 20.54
C LEU A 512 31.93 60.21 19.18
N ALA A 513 30.64 60.61 19.15
CA ALA A 513 29.96 60.96 17.90
C ALA A 513 30.52 62.23 17.23
N ASP A 514 31.07 63.16 18.00
CA ASP A 514 31.61 64.42 17.49
C ASP A 514 33.16 64.44 17.42
N CYS A 515 33.83 63.34 17.78
CA CYS A 515 35.29 63.22 17.64
C CYS A 515 35.69 62.90 16.20
N SER A 516 36.52 63.76 15.61
CA SER A 516 37.19 63.46 14.34
C SER A 516 38.15 62.28 14.50
N LEU A 517 38.40 61.55 13.41
CA LEU A 517 39.30 60.38 13.39
C LEU A 517 40.71 60.70 13.93
N LYS A 518 41.14 61.96 13.80
CA LYS A 518 42.39 62.49 14.34
C LYS A 518 42.39 62.58 15.88
N GLN A 519 41.27 62.99 16.48
CA GLN A 519 41.12 63.10 17.93
C GLN A 519 41.04 61.72 18.60
N MET A 520 40.47 60.72 17.92
CA MET A 520 40.49 59.33 18.41
C MET A 520 41.91 58.72 18.35
N GLN A 521 42.69 59.04 17.32
CA GLN A 521 44.10 58.64 17.24
C GLN A 521 44.97 59.29 18.31
N GLU A 522 44.78 60.58 18.60
CA GLU A 522 45.48 61.29 19.68
C GLU A 522 45.13 60.72 21.07
N LEU A 523 43.87 60.35 21.30
CA LEU A 523 43.44 59.72 22.55
C LEU A 523 44.09 58.34 22.73
N HIS A 524 44.13 57.54 21.66
CA HIS A 524 44.77 56.23 21.65
C HIS A 524 46.28 56.32 21.95
N GLU A 525 47.01 57.21 21.27
CA GLU A 525 48.44 57.43 21.55
C GLU A 525 48.69 57.89 22.99
N THR A 526 47.78 58.67 23.55
CA THR A 526 47.92 59.17 24.93
C THR A 526 47.72 58.05 25.95
N VAL A 527 46.74 57.18 25.74
CA VAL A 527 46.50 56.00 26.60
C VAL A 527 47.67 55.02 26.50
N GLU A 528 48.19 54.78 25.30
CA GLU A 528 49.33 53.90 25.08
C GLU A 528 50.62 54.41 25.76
N LYS A 529 50.86 55.74 25.70
CA LYS A 529 51.98 56.38 26.41
C LYS A 529 51.86 56.24 27.93
N VAL A 530 50.65 56.40 28.48
CA VAL A 530 50.40 56.26 29.92
C VAL A 530 50.60 54.82 30.37
N ALA A 531 50.14 53.84 29.59
CA ALA A 531 50.32 52.42 29.88
C ALA A 531 51.81 52.02 29.90
N ARG A 532 52.59 52.46 28.91
CA ARG A 532 54.04 52.21 28.88
C ARG A 532 54.77 52.87 30.06
N ALA A 533 54.41 54.10 30.40
CA ALA A 533 55.01 54.80 31.54
C ALA A 533 54.74 54.11 32.88
N LEU A 534 53.54 53.56 33.08
CA LEU A 534 53.19 52.80 34.29
C LEU A 534 53.93 51.47 34.36
N HIS A 535 54.14 50.81 33.22
CA HIS A 535 54.89 49.56 33.14
C HIS A 535 56.37 49.75 33.50
N ASP A 536 57.02 50.78 32.94
CA ASP A 536 58.41 51.14 33.27
C ASP A 536 58.59 51.50 34.75
N LEU A 537 57.62 52.22 35.31
CA LEU A 537 57.65 52.66 36.71
C LEU A 537 57.46 51.47 37.68
N ALA A 538 56.63 50.49 37.31
CA ALA A 538 56.49 49.25 38.05
C ALA A 538 57.77 48.40 38.00
N GLY A 539 58.45 48.33 36.84
CA GLY A 539 59.73 47.63 36.69
C GLY A 539 60.83 48.20 37.58
N ARG A 540 61.03 49.54 37.56
CA ARG A 540 62.04 50.22 38.39
C ARG A 540 61.73 50.17 39.90
N ALA A 541 60.46 50.26 40.28
CA ALA A 541 60.04 50.08 41.67
C ALA A 541 60.27 48.64 42.17
N GLY A 542 60.16 47.65 41.27
CA GLY A 542 60.49 46.26 41.55
C GLY A 542 61.99 46.02 41.82
N GLU A 543 62.88 46.74 41.12
CA GLU A 543 64.33 46.69 41.37
C GLU A 543 64.71 47.38 42.69
N LEU A 544 64.15 48.56 42.98
CA LEU A 544 64.32 49.24 44.27
C LEU A 544 63.78 48.40 45.44
N GLY A 545 62.64 47.73 45.27
CA GLY A 545 62.08 46.81 46.26
C GLY A 545 63.01 45.63 46.60
N LYS A 546 63.77 45.12 45.62
CA LYS A 546 64.79 44.08 45.86
C LYS A 546 65.95 44.59 46.71
N LEU A 547 66.41 45.82 46.47
CA LEU A 547 67.51 46.43 47.23
C LEU A 547 67.17 46.64 48.72
N PHE A 548 65.90 46.89 49.03
CA PHE A 548 65.39 47.03 50.40
C PHE A 548 64.78 45.74 50.98
N ASN A 549 64.97 44.60 50.31
CA ASN A 549 64.50 43.27 50.71
C ASN A 549 62.98 43.18 50.97
N LEU A 550 62.18 43.94 50.21
CA LEU A 550 60.72 43.97 50.31
C LEU A 550 60.09 42.91 49.37
N ASN A 551 59.06 42.22 49.86
CA ASN A 551 58.40 41.15 49.13
C ASN A 551 57.64 41.70 47.90
N GLN A 552 58.04 41.25 46.70
CA GLN A 552 57.60 41.79 45.41
C GLN A 552 56.09 41.66 45.15
N SER A 553 55.45 40.72 45.84
CA SER A 553 54.02 40.44 45.74
C SER A 553 53.10 41.50 46.41
N SER A 554 53.65 42.58 46.98
CA SER A 554 52.91 43.55 47.79
C SER A 554 53.06 45.04 47.37
N LEU A 555 53.62 45.31 46.19
CA LEU A 555 53.85 46.67 45.68
C LEU A 555 52.55 47.30 45.12
N THR A 556 52.09 48.38 45.75
CA THR A 556 51.01 49.25 45.25
C THR A 556 51.58 50.56 44.72
N LEU A 557 50.83 51.30 43.89
CA LEU A 557 51.30 52.59 43.32
C LEU A 557 51.74 53.59 44.41
N ASN A 558 51.05 53.60 45.56
CA ASN A 558 51.43 54.40 46.73
C ASN A 558 52.75 53.95 47.37
N LYS A 559 53.03 52.65 47.42
CA LYS A 559 54.33 52.13 47.90
C LYS A 559 55.46 52.42 46.91
N CYS A 560 55.20 52.38 45.60
CA CYS A 560 56.17 52.79 44.59
C CYS A 560 56.54 54.28 44.75
N ARG A 561 55.55 55.14 45.03
CA ARG A 561 55.77 56.56 45.32
C ARG A 561 56.54 56.79 46.63
N ALA A 562 56.25 56.00 47.67
CA ALA A 562 56.99 56.05 48.93
C ALA A 562 58.44 55.58 48.77
N LEU A 563 58.71 54.52 47.99
CA LEU A 563 60.06 54.04 47.69
C LEU A 563 60.85 55.03 46.82
N ALA A 564 60.21 55.70 45.86
CA ALA A 564 60.83 56.77 45.09
C ALA A 564 61.19 57.98 45.99
N ALA A 565 60.30 58.38 46.92
CA ALA A 565 60.60 59.41 47.90
C ALA A 565 61.71 59.00 48.89
N LEU A 566 61.80 57.72 49.25
CA LEU A 566 62.84 57.16 50.11
C LEU A 566 64.21 57.09 49.39
N ALA A 567 64.20 56.82 48.09
CA ALA A 567 65.38 56.92 47.22
C ALA A 567 65.83 58.38 47.04
N GLU A 568 64.92 59.35 46.89
CA GLU A 568 65.24 60.79 46.90
C GLU A 568 65.80 61.27 48.25
N LEU A 569 65.26 60.76 49.37
CA LEU A 569 65.78 61.04 50.71
C LEU A 569 67.20 60.50 50.91
N SER A 570 67.54 59.35 50.31
CA SER A 570 68.90 58.78 50.37
C SER A 570 69.95 59.60 49.61
N GLN A 571 69.52 60.57 48.78
CA GLN A 571 70.39 61.51 48.07
C GLN A 571 70.57 62.85 48.79
N GLN A 572 69.81 63.12 49.86
CA GLN A 572 70.00 64.28 50.73
C GLN A 572 70.99 63.92 51.85
N GLY A 573 71.99 64.78 52.09
CA GLY A 573 73.20 64.48 52.89
C GLY A 573 73.02 64.25 54.41
N SER A 574 71.86 63.78 54.86
CA SER A 574 71.59 63.46 56.27
C SER A 574 71.11 62.01 56.37
N LEU A 575 72.01 61.10 56.75
CA LEU A 575 71.70 59.68 56.94
C LEU A 575 70.85 59.50 58.21
N PRO A 576 69.81 58.65 58.21
CA PRO A 576 69.02 58.37 59.41
C PRO A 576 69.81 57.54 60.43
N GLU A 577 69.76 57.94 61.70
CA GLU A 577 70.34 57.19 62.82
C GLU A 577 69.43 56.01 63.24
N ALA A 578 70.02 54.97 63.85
CA ALA A 578 69.36 53.71 64.16
C ALA A 578 68.08 53.85 65.02
N ASP A 579 67.95 54.96 65.76
CA ASP A 579 66.84 55.22 66.69
C ASP A 579 65.57 55.76 66.00
N TRP A 580 65.59 55.96 64.67
CA TRP A 580 64.49 56.56 63.91
C TRP A 580 63.46 55.56 63.36
N ILE A 581 63.69 54.26 63.53
CA ILE A 581 62.76 53.21 63.09
C ILE A 581 62.12 52.55 64.33
N ASN A 582 60.79 52.59 64.39
CA ASN A 582 60.00 52.06 65.50
C ASN A 582 60.29 50.57 65.74
N ALA A 583 60.68 50.20 66.97
CA ALA A 583 61.14 48.87 67.36
C ALA A 583 60.15 47.73 67.05
N SER A 584 58.86 48.05 66.94
CA SER A 584 57.79 47.09 66.67
C SER A 584 57.77 46.51 65.24
N ILE A 585 58.60 47.02 64.32
CA ILE A 585 58.73 46.47 62.94
C ILE A 585 59.86 45.43 62.84
N GLN A 586 60.80 45.36 63.80
CA GLN A 586 61.93 44.43 63.75
C GLN A 586 61.60 42.99 64.20
N GLU A 587 60.49 42.77 64.92
CA GLU A 587 60.18 41.43 65.49
C GLU A 587 59.42 40.48 64.54
N TRP A 588 58.95 40.95 63.38
CA TRP A 588 58.07 40.17 62.49
C TRP A 588 58.77 39.16 61.55
N ASN A 589 60.12 39.11 61.52
CA ASN A 589 60.88 38.22 60.62
C ASN A 589 61.40 36.92 61.27
N SER A 590 60.88 36.54 62.44
CA SER A 590 61.34 35.32 63.16
C SER A 590 60.35 34.15 63.22
N MET A 591 59.17 34.24 62.57
CA MET A 591 58.27 33.09 62.40
C MET A 591 57.50 33.14 61.06
N TRP A 592 58.14 32.59 60.02
CA TRP A 592 57.67 32.15 58.69
C TRP A 592 57.33 33.19 57.62
#